data_AF-A0A938M8M5-F1
#
_entry.id   AF-A0A938M8M5-F1
#
_cell.length_a   1.000
_cell.length_b   1.000
_cell.length_c   1.000
_cell.angle_alpha   90.00
_cell.angle_beta   90.00
_cell.angle_gamma   90.00
#
_symmetry.space_group_name_H-M   'P 1'
#
loop_
_entity.id
_entity.type
_entity.pdbx_description
1 polymer ?
#
loop_
_entity_poly.entity_id
_entity_poly.type
_entity_poly.pdbx_seq_one_letter_code
_entity_poly.pdbx_strand_id
1 'polypeptide(L)'
;PGKPLGFALRLDKFVLEKYGPDYSVYVQVGGGSKPKEFRFDPKPGVRQKVRRTSYAIEVVEQAQNAYPHFAAVNKSSQPHNPAIELELRDGAEPFGAAWLEAKKKDRSSFFDKPRGLRVSYVWCSTEESYASQQQSVDEPVREQLVVTIPKTGVQKEFEVKVGQEITIPEGPVRLKILRYEPDFVIGHEGVTSRSAEPNNPALQVEALEPAGGRPQWLFAKMPDFGMTHGGQAKDVQLRYTHPGQDAQAKEHLKIVHAHERPPVLVVARDQKLFACVPFKVGEALQVPGAAYTLKVATFYPDKGEVMEVRTRSEAPTSPAARVKVFGPRGEREFWLFALEPFAHPAAYDDGQLHLVYAETREDKDYKSTLTVLENGQPVLNKTIEVNDPLTYKGYAFYQARYAQNPETGKFQTGLQVVRDPGLPVIYVGFTLLVLGVVFALYVKPFLKVGERVSE
;
A
#
# COMPACT_ATOMS: atom_id res chain seq x y z
N PRO A 1 23.98 -33.01 39.17
CA PRO A 1 22.87 -32.08 39.48
C PRO A 1 23.17 -31.26 40.74
N GLY A 2 23.34 -29.94 40.62
CA GLY A 2 23.63 -29.06 41.76
C GLY A 2 22.49 -29.06 42.80
N LYS A 3 22.80 -28.77 44.06
CA LYS A 3 21.78 -28.60 45.10
C LYS A 3 20.78 -27.50 44.66
N PRO A 4 19.46 -27.73 44.80
CA PRO A 4 18.46 -26.71 44.49
C PRO A 4 18.70 -25.46 45.36
N LEU A 5 18.45 -24.29 44.79
CA LEU A 5 18.75 -22.98 45.40
C LEU A 5 17.95 -22.69 46.69
N GLY A 6 16.95 -23.51 47.02
CA GLY A 6 16.07 -23.33 48.18
C GLY A 6 14.98 -22.27 47.98
N PHE A 7 14.96 -21.63 46.82
CA PHE A 7 13.96 -20.67 46.38
C PHE A 7 13.71 -20.83 44.87
N ALA A 8 12.58 -20.31 44.39
CA ALA A 8 12.23 -20.26 42.97
C ALA A 8 12.08 -18.80 42.52
N LEU A 9 12.17 -18.58 41.21
CA LEU A 9 11.91 -17.30 40.57
C LEU A 9 10.73 -17.45 39.63
N ARG A 10 9.81 -16.49 39.70
CA ARG A 10 8.66 -16.38 38.81
C ARG A 10 8.72 -15.06 38.06
N LEU A 11 8.52 -15.11 36.74
CA LEU A 11 8.32 -13.92 35.92
C LEU A 11 6.85 -13.52 35.99
N ASP A 12 6.56 -12.41 36.66
CA ASP A 12 5.19 -11.92 36.84
C ASP A 12 4.77 -10.99 35.70
N LYS A 13 5.71 -10.18 35.18
CA LYS A 13 5.46 -9.24 34.09
C LYS A 13 6.71 -9.05 33.25
N PHE A 14 6.52 -8.96 31.94
CA PHE A 14 7.54 -8.50 31.00
C PHE A 14 7.03 -7.25 30.28
N VAL A 15 7.86 -6.21 30.20
CA VAL A 15 7.56 -4.98 29.47
C VAL A 15 8.66 -4.78 28.45
N LEU A 16 8.28 -4.60 27.19
CA LEU A 16 9.18 -4.15 26.13
C LEU A 16 8.86 -2.68 25.87
N GLU A 17 9.76 -1.79 26.23
CA GLU A 17 9.67 -0.38 25.88
C GLU A 17 10.27 -0.21 24.48
N LYS A 18 9.48 0.36 23.58
CA LYS A 18 9.95 0.78 22.27
C LYS A 18 10.13 2.29 22.27
N TYR A 19 11.00 2.81 21.42
CA TYR A 19 10.93 4.23 21.10
C TYR A 19 9.54 4.53 20.50
N GLY A 20 9.08 5.80 20.57
CA GLY A 20 7.96 6.21 19.71
C GLY A 20 8.30 5.89 18.25
N PRO A 21 7.33 5.83 17.32
CA PRO A 21 7.59 5.40 15.95
C PRO A 21 8.62 6.35 15.33
N ASP A 22 9.86 5.87 15.24
CA ASP A 22 10.93 6.54 14.51
C ASP A 22 10.88 5.97 13.10
N TYR A 23 11.15 6.79 12.10
CA TYR A 23 11.03 6.39 10.71
C TYR A 23 12.31 6.71 9.98
N SER A 24 12.82 5.75 9.22
CA SER A 24 14.04 5.90 8.44
C SER A 24 13.78 5.74 6.95
N VAL A 25 14.64 6.36 6.15
CA VAL A 25 14.68 6.14 4.70
C VAL A 25 15.58 4.93 4.45
N TYR A 26 15.01 3.88 3.89
CA TYR A 26 15.70 2.70 3.41
C TYR A 26 15.95 2.85 1.91
N VAL A 27 17.21 2.73 1.50
CA VAL A 27 17.64 2.75 0.11
C VAL A 27 18.09 1.36 -0.28
N GLN A 28 17.44 0.78 -1.26
CA GLN A 28 17.79 -0.51 -1.84
C GLN A 28 18.48 -0.30 -3.18
N VAL A 29 19.68 -0.88 -3.35
CA VAL A 29 20.48 -0.74 -4.57
C VAL A 29 20.77 -2.10 -5.20
N GLY A 30 20.50 -2.22 -6.50
CA GLY A 30 20.68 -3.40 -7.34
C GLY A 30 19.38 -4.17 -7.61
N GLY A 31 19.33 -4.90 -8.73
CA GLY A 31 18.22 -5.80 -9.09
C GLY A 31 18.43 -7.25 -8.64
N GLY A 32 17.33 -7.99 -8.39
CA GLY A 32 17.34 -9.41 -8.05
C GLY A 32 16.78 -9.74 -6.66
N SER A 33 16.95 -10.99 -6.20
CA SER A 33 16.34 -11.50 -4.96
C SER A 33 16.98 -11.00 -3.65
N LYS A 34 18.11 -10.29 -3.71
CA LYS A 34 18.83 -9.75 -2.53
C LYS A 34 19.49 -8.39 -2.84
N PRO A 35 18.71 -7.30 -2.93
CA PRO A 35 19.27 -5.96 -3.07
C PRO A 35 20.10 -5.57 -1.84
N LYS A 36 21.07 -4.67 -2.01
CA LYS A 36 21.81 -4.09 -0.87
C LYS A 36 20.96 -2.98 -0.26
N GLU A 37 20.69 -3.08 1.04
CA GLU A 37 19.92 -2.09 1.76
C GLU A 37 20.82 -1.18 2.61
N PHE A 38 20.48 0.11 2.61
CA PHE A 38 21.14 1.15 3.40
C PHE A 38 20.09 1.96 4.14
N ARG A 39 20.24 2.10 5.46
CA ARG A 39 19.38 2.94 6.29
C ARG A 39 19.97 4.35 6.40
N PHE A 40 19.12 5.35 6.29
CA PHE A 40 19.45 6.75 6.50
C PHE A 40 18.50 7.37 7.52
N ASP A 41 19.11 8.03 8.50
CA ASP A 41 18.37 8.84 9.46
C ASP A 41 17.91 10.13 8.77
N PRO A 42 16.67 10.56 9.01
CA PRO A 42 16.01 11.56 8.19
C PRO A 42 16.37 13.00 8.58
N LYS A 43 17.64 13.29 8.93
CA LYS A 43 18.08 14.64 9.27
C LYS A 43 17.90 15.58 8.05
N PRO A 44 17.00 16.57 8.11
CA PRO A 44 16.70 17.40 6.95
C PRO A 44 17.90 18.24 6.49
N GLY A 45 18.05 18.41 5.18
CA GLY A 45 19.06 19.29 4.57
C GLY A 45 20.49 18.73 4.55
N VAL A 46 20.71 17.49 4.97
CA VAL A 46 22.03 16.85 4.94
C VAL A 46 22.10 15.85 3.79
N ARG A 47 22.95 16.14 2.80
CA ARG A 47 23.26 15.22 1.71
C ARG A 47 24.19 14.11 2.17
N GLN A 48 23.75 12.86 2.02
CA GLN A 48 24.43 11.66 2.47
C GLN A 48 24.74 10.75 1.28
N LYS A 49 26.01 10.35 1.13
CA LYS A 49 26.43 9.44 0.05
C LYS A 49 25.96 8.01 0.33
N VAL A 50 25.37 7.35 -0.67
CA VAL A 50 25.03 5.93 -0.59
C VAL A 50 26.30 5.12 -0.79
N ARG A 51 26.74 4.45 0.28
CA ARG A 51 28.07 3.83 0.39
C ARG A 51 28.34 2.85 -0.75
N ARG A 52 29.49 2.99 -1.42
CA ARG A 52 29.95 2.16 -2.57
C ARG A 52 29.02 2.22 -3.78
N THR A 53 28.33 3.35 -3.98
CA THR A 53 27.52 3.61 -5.17
C THR A 53 27.80 5.01 -5.70
N SER A 54 27.21 5.35 -6.86
CA SER A 54 27.21 6.70 -7.43
C SER A 54 26.10 7.59 -6.86
N TYR A 55 25.22 7.06 -6.02
CA TYR A 55 24.07 7.81 -5.50
C TYR A 55 24.41 8.59 -4.23
N ALA A 56 23.69 9.68 -4.02
CA ALA A 56 23.54 10.34 -2.74
C ALA A 56 22.05 10.65 -2.53
N ILE A 57 21.64 10.77 -1.27
CA ILE A 57 20.28 11.19 -0.91
C ILE A 57 20.33 12.37 0.04
N GLU A 58 19.27 13.16 0.07
CA GLU A 58 19.03 14.22 1.03
C GLU A 58 17.56 14.17 1.43
N VAL A 59 17.28 14.06 2.72
CA VAL A 59 15.91 14.26 3.22
C VAL A 59 15.68 15.77 3.23
N VAL A 60 14.74 16.24 2.44
CA VAL A 60 14.45 17.67 2.29
C VAL A 60 13.53 18.12 3.41
N GLU A 61 12.47 17.36 3.68
CA GLU A 61 11.56 17.63 4.78
C GLU A 61 10.87 16.35 5.26
N GLN A 62 10.28 16.45 6.45
CA GLN A 62 9.44 15.41 7.02
C GLN A 62 8.10 16.01 7.40
N ALA A 63 7.03 15.27 7.10
CA ALA A 63 5.69 15.60 7.53
C ALA A 63 5.20 14.50 8.47
N GLN A 64 4.69 14.88 9.64
CA GLN A 64 4.09 13.91 10.58
C GLN A 64 2.76 13.35 10.04
N ASN A 65 2.08 14.13 9.21
CA ASN A 65 0.85 13.72 8.57
C ASN A 65 0.77 14.29 7.15
N ALA A 66 1.07 13.44 6.17
CA ALA A 66 0.94 13.77 4.77
C ALA A 66 0.38 12.59 3.97
N TYR A 67 -0.42 12.92 2.98
CA TYR A 67 -1.03 11.95 2.07
C TYR A 67 -0.98 12.47 0.63
N PRO A 68 -0.87 11.56 -0.35
CA PRO A 68 -0.93 11.93 -1.75
C PRO A 68 -2.36 12.30 -2.13
N HIS A 69 -2.50 13.41 -2.86
CA HIS A 69 -3.73 13.84 -3.49
C HIS A 69 -3.48 13.97 -4.99
N PHE A 70 -4.23 13.22 -5.80
CA PHE A 70 -4.08 13.26 -7.25
C PHE A 70 -5.09 14.23 -7.84
N ALA A 71 -4.60 15.34 -8.39
CA ALA A 71 -5.41 16.32 -9.11
C ALA A 71 -5.34 16.04 -10.62
N ALA A 72 -6.47 16.12 -11.32
CA ALA A 72 -6.50 16.03 -12.78
C ALA A 72 -5.87 17.30 -13.39
N VAL A 73 -5.05 17.12 -14.43
CA VAL A 73 -4.38 18.21 -15.14
C VAL A 73 -4.44 18.01 -16.65
N ASN A 74 -4.36 19.11 -17.41
CA ASN A 74 -4.30 19.05 -18.87
C ASN A 74 -2.85 19.10 -19.31
N LYS A 75 -2.36 17.99 -19.87
CA LYS A 75 -0.95 17.87 -20.28
C LYS A 75 -0.66 18.49 -21.64
N SER A 76 -1.67 18.59 -22.50
CA SER A 76 -1.54 19.05 -23.87
C SER A 76 -2.88 19.59 -24.38
N SER A 77 -2.86 20.45 -25.39
CA SER A 77 -4.09 20.82 -26.12
C SER A 77 -4.52 19.74 -27.14
N GLN A 78 -3.63 18.79 -27.45
CA GLN A 78 -3.87 17.71 -28.39
C GLN A 78 -4.65 16.56 -27.71
N PRO A 79 -5.60 15.90 -28.40
CA PRO A 79 -6.50 14.90 -27.81
C PRO A 79 -5.84 13.53 -27.60
N HIS A 80 -4.76 13.47 -26.82
CA HIS A 80 -4.02 12.23 -26.55
C HIS A 80 -4.72 11.33 -25.51
N ASN A 81 -5.38 11.92 -24.51
CA ASN A 81 -6.22 11.19 -23.56
C ASN A 81 -7.48 12.00 -23.22
N PRO A 82 -8.44 12.10 -24.15
CA PRO A 82 -9.63 12.92 -23.96
C PRO A 82 -10.44 12.42 -22.76
N ALA A 83 -10.76 13.32 -21.84
CA ALA A 83 -11.56 13.02 -20.67
C ALA A 83 -12.49 14.18 -20.29
N ILE A 84 -13.58 13.86 -19.62
CA ILE A 84 -14.55 14.83 -19.12
C ILE A 84 -14.83 14.62 -17.64
N GLU A 85 -15.14 15.71 -16.95
CA GLU A 85 -15.71 15.72 -15.61
C GLU A 85 -17.22 15.87 -15.73
N LEU A 86 -17.95 14.81 -15.37
CA LEU A 86 -19.40 14.72 -15.40
C LEU A 86 -19.98 15.11 -14.04
N GLU A 87 -21.02 15.94 -14.05
CA GLU A 87 -21.89 16.21 -12.92
C GLU A 87 -23.36 15.95 -13.31
N LEU A 88 -24.10 15.30 -12.42
CA LEU A 88 -25.53 15.00 -12.56
C LEU A 88 -26.28 15.50 -11.33
N ARG A 89 -27.36 16.26 -11.54
CA ARG A 89 -28.14 16.90 -10.46
C ARG A 89 -29.63 16.77 -10.69
N ASP A 90 -30.37 16.50 -9.62
CA ASP A 90 -31.83 16.54 -9.57
C ASP A 90 -32.25 17.82 -8.83
N GLY A 91 -32.60 18.86 -9.59
CA GLY A 91 -32.68 20.22 -9.04
C GLY A 91 -31.35 20.68 -8.44
N ALA A 92 -31.33 20.99 -7.14
CA ALA A 92 -30.12 21.40 -6.43
C ALA A 92 -29.26 20.21 -5.96
N GLU A 93 -29.84 19.01 -5.87
CA GLU A 93 -29.22 17.84 -5.25
C GLU A 93 -28.31 17.09 -6.23
N PRO A 94 -26.99 16.98 -5.97
CA PRO A 94 -26.10 16.16 -6.78
C PRO A 94 -26.34 14.67 -6.52
N PHE A 95 -26.44 13.85 -7.57
CA PHE A 95 -26.54 12.40 -7.43
C PHE A 95 -25.48 11.62 -8.21
N GLY A 96 -24.71 12.26 -9.08
CA GLY A 96 -23.63 11.62 -9.81
C GLY A 96 -22.50 12.59 -10.12
N ALA A 97 -21.27 12.15 -9.90
CA ALA A 97 -20.07 12.85 -10.34
C ALA A 97 -19.02 11.81 -10.75
N ALA A 98 -18.39 11.99 -11.92
CA ALA A 98 -17.42 11.03 -12.43
C ALA A 98 -16.43 11.65 -13.42
N TRP A 99 -15.20 11.12 -13.44
CA TRP A 99 -14.28 11.34 -14.55
C TRP A 99 -14.47 10.24 -15.60
N LEU A 100 -14.82 10.63 -16.82
CA LEU A 100 -14.93 9.70 -17.95
C LEU A 100 -13.77 9.88 -18.92
N GLU A 101 -13.04 8.81 -19.22
CA GLU A 101 -11.86 8.80 -20.10
C GLU A 101 -12.17 8.02 -21.39
N ALA A 102 -12.13 8.67 -22.56
CA ALA A 102 -12.57 8.07 -23.83
C ALA A 102 -11.74 6.86 -24.27
N LYS A 103 -10.45 6.81 -23.88
CA LYS A 103 -9.53 5.72 -24.28
C LYS A 103 -9.51 4.52 -23.33
N LYS A 104 -10.14 4.62 -22.16
CA LYS A 104 -10.15 3.56 -21.15
C LYS A 104 -11.53 2.97 -21.04
N LYS A 105 -11.74 1.76 -21.58
CA LYS A 105 -13.07 1.14 -21.66
C LYS A 105 -13.77 1.06 -20.29
N ASP A 106 -13.02 0.73 -19.24
CA ASP A 106 -13.48 0.64 -17.84
C ASP A 106 -13.80 1.99 -17.19
N ARG A 107 -13.26 3.10 -17.73
CA ARG A 107 -13.50 4.47 -17.25
C ARG A 107 -14.27 5.34 -18.26
N SER A 108 -14.82 4.74 -19.30
CA SER A 108 -15.54 5.48 -20.35
C SER A 108 -17.03 5.68 -20.03
N SER A 109 -17.54 5.08 -18.96
CA SER A 109 -18.92 5.22 -18.54
C SER A 109 -19.12 5.29 -17.02
N PHE A 110 -20.23 5.88 -16.61
CA PHE A 110 -20.75 5.95 -15.26
C PHE A 110 -22.14 5.29 -15.22
N PHE A 111 -22.48 4.64 -14.11
CA PHE A 111 -23.77 4.00 -13.91
C PHE A 111 -24.37 4.37 -12.56
N ASP A 112 -25.56 4.98 -12.58
CA ASP A 112 -26.39 5.24 -11.39
C ASP A 112 -27.43 4.13 -11.24
N LYS A 113 -27.14 3.16 -10.36
CA LYS A 113 -28.00 2.01 -10.11
C LYS A 113 -29.44 2.40 -9.72
N PRO A 114 -29.68 3.34 -8.78
CA PRO A 114 -31.03 3.69 -8.36
C PRO A 114 -31.94 4.19 -9.49
N ARG A 115 -31.38 4.92 -10.46
CA ARG A 115 -32.14 5.44 -11.61
C ARG A 115 -32.09 4.52 -12.84
N GLY A 116 -31.27 3.47 -12.83
CA GLY A 116 -31.01 2.65 -14.02
C GLY A 116 -30.48 3.50 -15.17
N LEU A 117 -29.58 4.44 -14.85
CA LEU A 117 -29.04 5.43 -15.78
C LEU A 117 -27.57 5.11 -16.08
N ARG A 118 -27.22 4.94 -17.35
CA ARG A 118 -25.85 4.82 -17.82
C ARG A 118 -25.44 6.07 -18.60
N VAL A 119 -24.32 6.68 -18.24
CA VAL A 119 -23.71 7.78 -18.99
C VAL A 119 -22.40 7.30 -19.60
N SER A 120 -22.23 7.38 -20.91
CA SER A 120 -20.98 7.03 -21.62
C SER A 120 -20.37 8.24 -22.32
N TYR A 121 -19.06 8.19 -22.52
CA TYR A 121 -18.30 9.22 -23.19
C TYR A 121 -17.51 8.66 -24.38
N VAL A 122 -17.68 9.28 -25.54
CA VAL A 122 -17.01 8.91 -26.79
C VAL A 122 -16.32 10.12 -27.40
N TRP A 123 -15.02 9.97 -27.69
CA TRP A 123 -14.25 10.91 -28.48
C TRP A 123 -14.15 10.43 -29.93
N CYS A 124 -14.54 11.27 -30.88
CA CYS A 124 -14.49 11.00 -32.31
C CYS A 124 -13.32 11.77 -32.93
N SER A 125 -12.44 11.05 -33.64
CA SER A 125 -11.30 11.64 -34.35
C SER A 125 -11.63 12.08 -35.78
N THR A 126 -12.80 11.70 -36.31
CA THR A 126 -13.26 12.02 -37.67
C THR A 126 -14.70 12.53 -37.66
N GLU A 127 -15.04 13.33 -38.66
CA GLU A 127 -16.40 13.83 -38.88
C GLU A 127 -17.40 12.69 -39.13
N GLU A 128 -16.98 11.65 -39.86
CA GLU A 128 -17.80 10.46 -40.09
C GLU A 128 -18.14 9.74 -38.79
N SER A 129 -17.14 9.56 -37.91
CA SER A 129 -17.36 8.95 -36.59
C SER A 129 -18.27 9.81 -35.72
N TYR A 130 -18.09 11.14 -35.74
CA TYR A 130 -18.92 12.07 -35.00
C TYR A 130 -20.39 12.06 -35.47
N ALA A 131 -20.63 12.03 -36.78
CA ALA A 131 -21.97 11.92 -37.36
C ALA A 131 -22.62 10.57 -37.07
N SER A 132 -21.86 9.47 -37.19
CA SER A 132 -22.35 8.12 -36.90
C SER A 132 -22.73 7.94 -35.43
N GLN A 133 -21.92 8.43 -34.49
CA GLN A 133 -22.17 8.29 -33.06
C GLN A 133 -23.39 9.08 -32.58
N GLN A 134 -23.78 10.16 -33.27
CA GLN A 134 -25.00 10.90 -32.98
C GLN A 134 -26.28 10.12 -33.25
N GLN A 135 -26.20 9.12 -34.13
CA GLN A 135 -27.33 8.29 -34.54
C GLN A 135 -27.27 6.90 -33.93
N SER A 136 -26.25 6.60 -33.11
CA SER A 136 -26.03 5.28 -32.54
C SER A 136 -26.42 5.22 -31.07
N VAL A 137 -27.06 4.12 -30.70
CA VAL A 137 -27.28 3.75 -29.30
C VAL A 137 -26.15 2.80 -28.91
N ASP A 138 -25.61 2.95 -27.70
CA ASP A 138 -24.64 1.99 -27.18
C ASP A 138 -25.27 0.61 -27.08
N GLU A 139 -24.63 -0.36 -27.74
CA GLU A 139 -25.02 -1.75 -27.56
C GLU A 139 -24.88 -2.16 -26.09
N PRO A 140 -25.81 -2.97 -25.56
CA PRO A 140 -25.67 -3.53 -24.24
C PRO A 140 -24.38 -4.35 -24.16
N VAL A 141 -23.56 -4.09 -23.14
CA VAL A 141 -22.43 -4.97 -22.84
C VAL A 141 -22.99 -6.36 -22.54
N ARG A 142 -22.45 -7.39 -23.20
CA ARG A 142 -22.87 -8.77 -22.99
C ARG A 142 -21.86 -9.50 -22.12
N GLU A 143 -22.36 -10.45 -21.34
CA GLU A 143 -21.50 -11.38 -20.63
C GLU A 143 -20.85 -12.33 -21.63
N GLN A 144 -19.54 -12.21 -21.80
CA GLN A 144 -18.80 -12.97 -22.80
C GLN A 144 -17.37 -13.26 -22.36
N LEU A 145 -16.84 -14.40 -22.80
CA LEU A 145 -15.42 -14.68 -22.82
C LEU A 145 -14.86 -14.27 -24.19
N VAL A 146 -13.97 -13.29 -24.19
CA VAL A 146 -13.25 -12.81 -25.37
C VAL A 146 -11.89 -13.49 -25.44
N VAL A 147 -11.62 -14.13 -26.56
CA VAL A 147 -10.35 -14.80 -26.84
C VAL A 147 -9.67 -14.08 -27.99
N THR A 148 -8.42 -13.65 -27.78
CA THR A 148 -7.58 -13.01 -28.80
C THR A 148 -6.35 -13.88 -29.07
N ILE A 149 -6.03 -14.10 -30.35
CA ILE A 149 -4.81 -14.80 -30.78
C ILE A 149 -3.78 -13.74 -31.19
N PRO A 150 -2.76 -13.43 -30.37
CA PRO A 150 -1.89 -12.28 -30.62
C PRO A 150 -1.11 -12.36 -31.95
N LYS A 151 -0.77 -13.58 -32.41
CA LYS A 151 -0.01 -13.78 -33.66
C LYS A 151 -0.80 -13.39 -34.92
N THR A 152 -2.11 -13.62 -34.91
CA THR A 152 -2.99 -13.36 -36.07
C THR A 152 -3.84 -12.11 -35.87
N GLY A 153 -3.98 -11.63 -34.64
CA GLY A 153 -4.88 -10.55 -34.27
C GLY A 153 -6.36 -10.96 -34.24
N VAL A 154 -6.68 -12.24 -34.45
CA VAL A 154 -8.08 -12.68 -34.49
C VAL A 154 -8.68 -12.69 -33.09
N GLN A 155 -9.88 -12.10 -32.98
CA GLN A 155 -10.69 -12.06 -31.77
C GLN A 155 -11.98 -12.86 -31.98
N LYS A 156 -12.35 -13.70 -31.01
CA LYS A 156 -13.62 -14.43 -30.96
C LYS A 156 -14.30 -14.22 -29.61
N GLU A 157 -15.62 -14.18 -29.64
CA GLU A 157 -16.47 -14.01 -28.47
C GLU A 157 -17.26 -15.29 -28.23
N PHE A 158 -17.27 -15.74 -26.98
CA PHE A 158 -18.00 -16.93 -26.56
C PHE A 158 -18.97 -16.58 -25.43
N GLU A 159 -20.15 -17.19 -25.48
CA GLU A 159 -21.10 -17.15 -24.36
C GLU A 159 -20.46 -17.80 -23.12
N VAL A 160 -20.75 -17.26 -21.94
CA VAL A 160 -20.24 -17.78 -20.68
C VAL A 160 -21.18 -18.84 -20.13
N LYS A 161 -20.76 -20.11 -20.17
CA LYS A 161 -21.46 -21.21 -19.50
C LYS A 161 -20.48 -22.01 -18.66
N VAL A 162 -20.75 -22.10 -17.35
CA VAL A 162 -19.95 -22.92 -16.43
C VAL A 162 -19.99 -24.39 -16.87
N GLY A 163 -18.83 -25.02 -16.94
CA GLY A 163 -18.62 -26.38 -17.43
C GLY A 163 -18.39 -26.48 -18.95
N GLN A 164 -18.60 -25.41 -19.71
CA GLN A 164 -18.41 -25.42 -21.17
C GLN A 164 -16.93 -25.56 -21.54
N GLU A 165 -16.67 -26.43 -22.52
CA GLU A 165 -15.40 -26.51 -23.23
C GLU A 165 -15.49 -25.77 -24.56
N ILE A 166 -14.51 -24.91 -24.83
CA ILE A 166 -14.43 -24.03 -25.99
C ILE A 166 -13.23 -24.43 -26.82
N THR A 167 -13.48 -24.75 -28.09
CA THR A 167 -12.42 -24.98 -29.09
C THR A 167 -12.19 -23.68 -29.86
N ILE A 168 -10.95 -23.20 -29.85
CA ILE A 168 -10.59 -21.97 -30.56
C ILE A 168 -10.30 -22.33 -32.02
N PRO A 169 -11.03 -21.77 -33.01
CA PRO A 169 -10.98 -22.24 -34.41
C PRO A 169 -9.59 -22.21 -35.07
N GLU A 170 -8.70 -21.35 -34.61
CA GLU A 170 -7.40 -21.04 -35.24
C GLU A 170 -6.20 -21.31 -34.32
N GLY A 171 -6.40 -22.02 -33.21
CA GLY A 171 -5.35 -22.31 -32.23
C GLY A 171 -5.43 -23.73 -31.65
N PRO A 172 -4.32 -24.29 -31.13
CA PRO A 172 -4.30 -25.61 -30.50
C PRO A 172 -4.94 -25.63 -29.10
N VAL A 173 -5.47 -24.49 -28.65
CA VAL A 173 -5.92 -24.28 -27.27
C VAL A 173 -7.41 -24.61 -27.18
N ARG A 174 -7.73 -25.50 -26.24
CA ARG A 174 -9.10 -25.68 -25.75
C ARG A 174 -9.20 -25.05 -24.38
N LEU A 175 -10.31 -24.38 -24.09
CA LEU A 175 -10.55 -23.75 -22.80
C LEU A 175 -11.71 -24.43 -22.10
N LYS A 176 -11.69 -24.47 -20.78
CA LYS A 176 -12.84 -24.84 -19.96
C LYS A 176 -13.21 -23.71 -19.02
N ILE A 177 -14.49 -23.35 -19.00
CA ILE A 177 -15.03 -22.42 -18.00
C ILE A 177 -15.34 -23.22 -16.75
N LEU A 178 -14.63 -22.95 -15.66
CA LEU A 178 -14.71 -23.74 -14.43
C LEU A 178 -15.73 -23.18 -13.44
N ARG A 179 -15.74 -21.86 -13.27
CA ARG A 179 -16.47 -21.22 -12.17
C ARG A 179 -16.79 -19.76 -12.50
N TYR A 180 -17.92 -19.28 -12.02
CA TYR A 180 -18.33 -17.87 -12.09
C TYR A 180 -18.62 -17.37 -10.68
N GLU A 181 -18.08 -16.20 -10.33
CA GLU A 181 -18.29 -15.54 -9.04
C GLU A 181 -18.79 -14.11 -9.27
N PRO A 182 -20.07 -13.79 -8.95
CA PRO A 182 -20.62 -12.46 -9.21
C PRO A 182 -20.01 -11.36 -8.31
N ASP A 183 -19.57 -11.69 -7.10
CA ASP A 183 -18.96 -10.75 -6.15
C ASP A 183 -17.73 -11.37 -5.52
N PHE A 184 -16.71 -11.59 -6.35
CA PHE A 184 -15.49 -12.31 -5.99
C PHE A 184 -14.80 -11.72 -4.76
N VAL A 185 -14.56 -12.58 -3.77
CA VAL A 185 -13.74 -12.32 -2.59
C VAL A 185 -12.88 -13.53 -2.25
N ILE A 186 -11.72 -13.28 -1.63
CA ILE A 186 -10.86 -14.33 -1.09
C ILE A 186 -11.07 -14.34 0.43
N GLY A 187 -11.72 -15.38 0.94
CA GLY A 187 -11.88 -15.64 2.37
C GLY A 187 -10.80 -16.59 2.90
N HIS A 188 -10.90 -16.95 4.19
CA HIS A 188 -9.96 -17.88 4.83
C HIS A 188 -9.96 -19.28 4.21
N GLU A 189 -11.08 -19.72 3.64
CA GLU A 189 -11.23 -21.05 2.99
C GLU A 189 -11.04 -21.00 1.46
N GLY A 190 -10.66 -19.84 0.91
CA GLY A 190 -10.45 -19.63 -0.52
C GLY A 190 -11.48 -18.69 -1.15
N VAL A 191 -11.67 -18.83 -2.46
CA VAL A 191 -12.54 -17.94 -3.26
C VAL A 191 -14.01 -18.25 -3.02
N THR A 192 -14.80 -17.21 -2.75
CA THR A 192 -16.26 -17.25 -2.66
C THR A 192 -16.89 -15.95 -3.19
N SER A 193 -18.23 -15.93 -3.29
CA SER A 193 -18.99 -14.74 -3.67
C SER A 193 -19.58 -14.11 -2.42
N ARG A 194 -19.41 -12.81 -2.25
CA ARG A 194 -20.02 -12.07 -1.12
C ARG A 194 -21.54 -11.90 -1.28
N SER A 195 -22.02 -11.84 -2.52
CA SER A 195 -23.44 -11.66 -2.84
C SER A 195 -23.78 -12.29 -4.19
N ALA A 196 -25.06 -12.33 -4.55
CA ALA A 196 -25.51 -12.75 -5.89
C ALA A 196 -25.44 -11.60 -6.91
N GLU A 197 -25.20 -10.37 -6.45
CA GLU A 197 -25.10 -9.19 -7.31
C GLU A 197 -23.74 -9.16 -8.00
N PRO A 198 -23.65 -8.81 -9.31
CA PRO A 198 -22.41 -8.78 -10.06
C PRO A 198 -21.55 -7.55 -9.72
N ASN A 199 -21.18 -7.40 -8.45
CA ASN A 199 -20.39 -6.26 -7.94
C ASN A 199 -18.90 -6.40 -8.29
N ASN A 200 -18.38 -7.62 -8.34
CA ASN A 200 -17.01 -7.92 -8.74
C ASN A 200 -16.99 -9.24 -9.54
N PRO A 201 -17.60 -9.26 -10.73
CA PRO A 201 -17.81 -10.49 -11.47
C PRO A 201 -16.48 -11.02 -12.00
N ALA A 202 -16.21 -12.29 -11.69
CA ALA A 202 -14.99 -12.98 -12.08
C ALA A 202 -15.29 -14.36 -12.66
N LEU A 203 -14.53 -14.73 -13.69
CA LEU A 203 -14.66 -16.01 -14.39
C LEU A 203 -13.37 -16.81 -14.24
N GLN A 204 -13.47 -18.04 -13.72
CA GLN A 204 -12.36 -18.97 -13.68
C GLN A 204 -12.32 -19.79 -14.95
N VAL A 205 -11.19 -19.78 -15.63
CA VAL A 205 -10.97 -20.50 -16.88
C VAL A 205 -9.68 -21.31 -16.80
N GLU A 206 -9.64 -22.44 -17.50
CA GLU A 206 -8.47 -23.30 -17.59
C GLU A 206 -8.20 -23.66 -19.05
N ALA A 207 -6.91 -23.68 -19.43
CA ALA A 207 -6.49 -24.19 -20.73
C ALA A 207 -6.26 -25.71 -20.64
N LEU A 208 -6.97 -26.45 -21.48
CA LEU A 208 -6.87 -27.90 -21.58
C LEU A 208 -5.68 -28.32 -22.47
N GLU A 209 -5.26 -29.57 -22.32
CA GLU A 209 -4.20 -30.19 -23.14
C GLU A 209 -4.52 -30.12 -24.65
N PRO A 210 -3.50 -29.89 -25.52
CA PRO A 210 -2.05 -29.94 -25.24
C PRO A 210 -1.43 -28.60 -24.78
N ALA A 211 -2.24 -27.54 -24.64
CA ALA A 211 -1.74 -26.24 -24.22
C ALA A 211 -1.30 -26.27 -22.74
N GLY A 212 -2.10 -26.91 -21.90
CA GLY A 212 -1.86 -27.12 -20.46
C GLY A 212 -1.80 -25.80 -19.67
N GLY A 213 -2.48 -25.73 -18.52
CA GLY A 213 -2.44 -24.53 -17.70
C GLY A 213 -3.09 -24.72 -16.34
N ARG A 214 -2.68 -23.92 -15.35
CA ARG A 214 -3.43 -23.82 -14.09
C ARG A 214 -4.69 -22.98 -14.31
N PRO A 215 -5.78 -23.28 -13.60
CA PRO A 215 -6.94 -22.39 -13.56
C PRO A 215 -6.54 -20.94 -13.23
N GLN A 216 -7.09 -20.00 -13.99
CA GLN A 216 -6.86 -18.56 -13.79
C GLN A 216 -8.19 -17.81 -13.67
N TRP A 217 -8.18 -16.73 -12.89
CA TRP A 217 -9.32 -15.85 -12.73
C TRP A 217 -9.21 -14.66 -13.68
N LEU A 218 -10.28 -14.41 -14.42
CA LEU A 218 -10.48 -13.23 -15.26
C LEU A 218 -11.48 -12.31 -14.56
N PHE A 219 -11.16 -11.03 -14.44
CA PHE A 219 -11.99 -10.05 -13.73
C PHE A 219 -12.56 -9.04 -14.72
N ALA A 220 -13.89 -8.88 -14.77
CA ALA A 220 -14.49 -7.95 -15.73
C ALA A 220 -14.11 -6.49 -15.44
N LYS A 221 -13.95 -6.14 -14.15
CA LYS A 221 -13.56 -4.80 -13.69
C LYS A 221 -12.06 -4.54 -13.71
N MET A 222 -11.24 -5.58 -13.87
CA MET A 222 -9.78 -5.49 -13.90
C MET A 222 -9.24 -6.43 -14.99
N PRO A 223 -9.54 -6.17 -16.27
CA PRO A 223 -9.28 -7.11 -17.36
C PRO A 223 -7.80 -7.45 -17.53
N ASP A 224 -6.90 -6.55 -17.10
CA ASP A 224 -5.46 -6.73 -17.21
C ASP A 224 -4.85 -7.53 -16.02
N PHE A 225 -5.57 -7.67 -14.90
CA PHE A 225 -5.05 -8.33 -13.69
C PHE A 225 -4.76 -9.83 -13.91
N GLY A 226 -5.61 -10.49 -14.71
CA GLY A 226 -5.40 -11.89 -15.09
C GLY A 226 -4.14 -12.10 -15.95
N MET A 227 -3.70 -11.08 -16.69
CA MET A 227 -2.54 -11.17 -17.58
C MET A 227 -1.20 -11.21 -16.80
N THR A 228 -1.14 -10.62 -15.61
CA THR A 228 0.12 -10.50 -14.84
C THR A 228 0.26 -11.51 -13.69
N HIS A 229 -0.81 -12.21 -13.28
CA HIS A 229 -0.83 -12.96 -12.02
C HIS A 229 -1.42 -14.40 -12.07
N GLY A 230 -1.53 -15.05 -13.23
CA GLY A 230 -2.08 -16.41 -13.32
C GLY A 230 -1.63 -17.20 -14.55
N GLY A 231 -1.80 -18.53 -14.50
CA GLY A 231 -1.32 -19.49 -15.51
C GLY A 231 -1.82 -19.15 -16.92
N GLN A 232 -0.93 -18.57 -17.73
CA GLN A 232 -1.29 -18.16 -19.08
C GLN A 232 -1.53 -19.36 -19.98
N ALA A 233 -2.70 -19.37 -20.64
CA ALA A 233 -2.93 -20.21 -21.79
C ALA A 233 -1.94 -19.79 -22.89
N LYS A 234 -0.99 -20.66 -23.24
CA LYS A 234 0.02 -20.36 -24.26
C LYS A 234 -0.67 -19.93 -25.56
N ASP A 235 -0.10 -18.91 -26.21
CA ASP A 235 -0.52 -18.40 -27.52
C ASP A 235 -1.90 -17.72 -27.60
N VAL A 236 -2.61 -17.50 -26.47
CA VAL A 236 -3.89 -16.77 -26.45
C VAL A 236 -3.99 -15.77 -25.30
N GLN A 237 -4.71 -14.67 -25.52
CA GLN A 237 -5.10 -13.71 -24.49
C GLN A 237 -6.58 -13.85 -24.20
N LEU A 238 -6.92 -13.94 -22.91
CA LEU A 238 -8.30 -14.09 -22.46
C LEU A 238 -8.76 -12.83 -21.75
N ARG A 239 -9.95 -12.38 -22.09
CA ARG A 239 -10.62 -11.26 -21.43
C ARG A 239 -12.05 -11.66 -21.12
N TYR A 240 -12.49 -11.39 -19.91
CA TYR A 240 -13.89 -11.56 -19.52
C TYR A 240 -14.57 -10.19 -19.57
N THR A 241 -15.70 -10.11 -20.28
CA THR A 241 -16.60 -8.95 -20.22
C THR A 241 -17.87 -9.35 -19.51
N HIS A 242 -18.33 -8.48 -18.63
CA HIS A 242 -19.61 -8.63 -17.93
C HIS A 242 -20.27 -7.25 -17.91
N PRO A 243 -21.57 -7.13 -18.20
CA PRO A 243 -22.27 -5.85 -18.11
C PRO A 243 -22.28 -5.26 -16.69
N GLY A 244 -21.96 -6.08 -15.69
CA GLY A 244 -22.06 -5.68 -14.29
C GLY A 244 -23.51 -5.35 -13.96
N GLN A 245 -23.70 -4.23 -13.27
CA GLN A 245 -25.04 -3.70 -13.00
C GLN A 245 -25.57 -2.85 -14.16
N ASP A 246 -24.71 -2.44 -15.10
CA ASP A 246 -25.08 -1.60 -16.26
C ASP A 246 -26.08 -2.29 -17.21
N ALA A 247 -26.20 -3.63 -17.19
CA ALA A 247 -27.22 -4.36 -17.96
C ALA A 247 -28.65 -3.95 -17.60
N GLN A 248 -28.85 -3.39 -16.40
CA GLN A 248 -30.15 -2.95 -15.92
C GLN A 248 -30.48 -1.50 -16.34
N ALA A 249 -29.57 -0.82 -17.04
CA ALA A 249 -29.80 0.52 -17.51
C ALA A 249 -30.97 0.56 -18.50
N LYS A 250 -31.97 1.40 -18.20
CA LYS A 250 -33.10 1.67 -19.12
C LYS A 250 -32.89 2.96 -19.89
N GLU A 251 -32.11 3.88 -19.32
CA GLU A 251 -31.74 5.15 -19.93
C GLU A 251 -30.23 5.22 -20.16
N HIS A 252 -29.86 5.53 -21.40
CA HIS A 252 -28.49 5.66 -21.86
C HIS A 252 -28.25 7.07 -22.36
N LEU A 253 -27.29 7.74 -21.75
CA LEU A 253 -26.82 9.07 -22.12
C LEU A 253 -25.42 8.94 -22.70
N LYS A 254 -25.26 9.17 -24.00
CA LYS A 254 -23.95 9.14 -24.65
C LYS A 254 -23.52 10.56 -24.97
N ILE A 255 -22.41 10.98 -24.36
CA ILE A 255 -21.75 12.24 -24.67
C ILE A 255 -20.79 11.98 -25.82
N VAL A 256 -21.08 12.55 -26.99
CA VAL A 256 -20.25 12.45 -28.18
C VAL A 256 -19.52 13.77 -28.37
N HIS A 257 -18.19 13.72 -28.45
CA HIS A 257 -17.34 14.90 -28.60
C HIS A 257 -16.33 14.68 -29.72
N ALA A 258 -15.96 15.75 -30.43
CA ALA A 258 -14.99 15.75 -31.51
C ALA A 258 -14.19 17.05 -31.51
N HIS A 259 -13.07 17.08 -32.23
CA HIS A 259 -12.25 18.27 -32.37
C HIS A 259 -13.04 19.40 -33.06
N GLU A 260 -13.00 20.62 -32.52
CA GLU A 260 -13.64 21.82 -33.10
C GLU A 260 -15.17 21.74 -33.33
N ARG A 261 -15.85 20.75 -32.74
CA ARG A 261 -17.31 20.62 -32.77
C ARG A 261 -17.89 20.78 -31.37
N PRO A 262 -19.11 21.34 -31.25
CA PRO A 262 -19.81 21.31 -29.97
C PRO A 262 -20.09 19.85 -29.57
N PRO A 263 -19.94 19.46 -28.29
CA PRO A 263 -20.36 18.15 -27.85
C PRO A 263 -21.89 18.02 -27.96
N VAL A 264 -22.35 16.80 -28.16
CA VAL A 264 -23.75 16.44 -28.28
C VAL A 264 -24.10 15.35 -27.29
N LEU A 265 -25.27 15.47 -26.67
CA LEU A 265 -25.84 14.45 -25.80
C LEU A 265 -26.84 13.63 -26.62
N VAL A 266 -26.51 12.37 -26.83
CA VAL A 266 -27.41 11.36 -27.40
C VAL A 266 -28.15 10.70 -26.25
N VAL A 267 -29.47 10.79 -26.25
CA VAL A 267 -30.36 10.19 -25.26
C VAL A 267 -31.04 8.99 -25.90
N ALA A 268 -30.91 7.83 -25.28
CA ALA A 268 -31.60 6.62 -25.68
C ALA A 268 -32.34 5.99 -24.49
N ARG A 269 -33.54 5.46 -24.74
CA ARG A 269 -34.37 4.77 -23.76
C ARG A 269 -34.83 3.46 -24.34
N ASP A 270 -34.72 2.38 -23.56
CA ASP A 270 -35.07 1.02 -24.01
C ASP A 270 -34.44 0.69 -25.37
N GLN A 271 -33.15 1.02 -25.51
CA GLN A 271 -32.34 0.80 -26.73
C GLN A 271 -32.83 1.55 -27.99
N LYS A 272 -33.68 2.58 -27.83
CA LYS A 272 -34.15 3.44 -28.92
C LYS A 272 -33.67 4.86 -28.74
N LEU A 273 -33.22 5.47 -29.84
CA LEU A 273 -32.84 6.88 -29.88
C LEU A 273 -34.05 7.75 -29.54
N PHE A 274 -33.91 8.61 -28.53
CA PHE A 274 -34.94 9.53 -28.06
C PHE A 274 -34.65 10.98 -28.46
N ALA A 275 -33.40 11.43 -28.28
CA ALA A 275 -32.97 12.78 -28.65
C ALA A 275 -31.47 12.83 -28.94
N CYS A 276 -31.05 13.82 -29.72
CA CYS A 276 -29.66 14.21 -29.87
C CYS A 276 -29.60 15.74 -29.78
N VAL A 277 -28.93 16.27 -28.75
CA VAL A 277 -28.94 17.72 -28.46
C VAL A 277 -27.51 18.25 -28.29
N PRO A 278 -27.11 19.32 -28.99
CA PRO A 278 -25.83 19.98 -28.73
C PRO A 278 -25.85 20.71 -27.39
N PHE A 279 -24.69 20.77 -26.75
CA PHE A 279 -24.52 21.52 -25.50
C PHE A 279 -23.13 22.12 -25.39
N LYS A 280 -22.90 22.93 -24.35
CA LYS A 280 -21.60 23.57 -24.08
C LYS A 280 -21.00 23.01 -22.80
N VAL A 281 -19.70 22.75 -22.83
CA VAL A 281 -18.92 22.43 -21.62
C VAL A 281 -19.01 23.61 -20.65
N GLY A 282 -19.17 23.32 -19.37
CA GLY A 282 -19.33 24.30 -18.29
C GLY A 282 -20.78 24.71 -18.01
N GLU A 283 -21.72 24.43 -18.92
CA GLU A 283 -23.14 24.76 -18.76
C GLU A 283 -23.96 23.52 -18.38
N ALA A 284 -24.98 23.70 -17.53
CA ALA A 284 -25.91 22.63 -17.21
C ALA A 284 -26.96 22.48 -18.33
N LEU A 285 -27.15 21.25 -18.80
CA LEU A 285 -28.13 20.85 -19.80
C LEU A 285 -29.27 20.10 -19.11
N GLN A 286 -30.51 20.56 -19.31
CA GLN A 286 -31.69 19.75 -18.96
C GLN A 286 -31.74 18.53 -19.88
N VAL A 287 -31.68 17.32 -19.31
CA VAL A 287 -31.75 16.10 -20.12
C VAL A 287 -33.16 15.95 -20.70
N PRO A 288 -33.34 15.86 -22.03
CA PRO A 288 -34.65 15.80 -22.67
C PRO A 288 -35.57 14.73 -22.08
N GLY A 289 -36.69 15.13 -21.47
CA GLY A 289 -37.68 14.23 -20.89
C GLY A 289 -37.30 13.62 -19.52
N ALA A 290 -36.24 14.13 -18.87
CA ALA A 290 -35.85 13.74 -17.52
C ALA A 290 -36.01 14.92 -16.54
N ALA A 291 -36.15 14.62 -15.25
CA ALA A 291 -36.23 15.63 -14.18
C ALA A 291 -34.87 16.24 -13.80
N TYR A 292 -33.78 15.59 -14.21
CA TYR A 292 -32.42 15.96 -13.83
C TYR A 292 -31.63 16.66 -14.95
N THR A 293 -30.54 17.31 -14.55
CA THR A 293 -29.59 18.00 -15.42
C THR A 293 -28.27 17.25 -15.50
N LEU A 294 -27.60 17.41 -16.64
CA LEU A 294 -26.25 16.93 -16.90
C LEU A 294 -25.35 18.13 -17.17
N LYS A 295 -24.17 18.16 -16.56
CA LYS A 295 -23.14 19.15 -16.86
C LYS A 295 -21.83 18.43 -17.11
N VAL A 296 -21.18 18.74 -18.23
CA VAL A 296 -19.75 18.46 -18.38
C VAL A 296 -19.03 19.67 -17.80
N ALA A 297 -18.51 19.54 -16.58
CA ALA A 297 -17.89 20.65 -15.85
C ALA A 297 -16.59 21.09 -16.53
N THR A 298 -15.74 20.12 -16.87
CA THR A 298 -14.44 20.35 -17.50
C THR A 298 -14.15 19.31 -18.57
N PHE A 299 -13.45 19.71 -19.63
CA PHE A 299 -12.90 18.83 -20.66
C PHE A 299 -11.38 18.93 -20.70
N TYR A 300 -10.72 17.77 -20.73
CA TYR A 300 -9.27 17.62 -20.82
C TYR A 300 -8.94 16.85 -22.11
N PRO A 301 -8.37 17.48 -23.15
CA PRO A 301 -7.91 16.76 -24.34
C PRO A 301 -6.79 15.75 -24.03
N ASP A 302 -5.94 16.04 -23.05
CA ASP A 302 -4.95 15.09 -22.54
C ASP A 302 -4.95 15.06 -21.02
N LYS A 303 -5.90 14.32 -20.45
CA LYS A 303 -6.00 14.15 -18.99
C LYS A 303 -4.78 13.42 -18.47
N GLY A 304 -4.01 14.15 -17.68
CA GLY A 304 -3.01 13.64 -16.76
C GLY A 304 -3.50 13.72 -15.32
N GLU A 305 -2.67 13.21 -14.43
CA GLU A 305 -2.80 13.40 -12.99
C GLU A 305 -1.47 13.92 -12.47
N VAL A 306 -1.54 14.89 -11.57
CA VAL A 306 -0.40 15.37 -10.79
C VAL A 306 -0.64 14.97 -9.35
N MET A 307 0.39 14.41 -8.71
CA MET A 307 0.35 14.13 -7.29
C MET A 307 0.75 15.40 -6.53
N GLU A 308 -0.16 15.89 -5.71
CA GLU A 308 0.10 16.88 -4.67
C GLU A 308 0.22 16.17 -3.33
N VAL A 309 0.91 16.79 -2.38
CA VAL A 309 0.97 16.28 -1.01
C VAL A 309 0.23 17.25 -0.10
N ARG A 310 -0.75 16.73 0.64
CA ARG A 310 -1.58 17.51 1.55
C ARG A 310 -1.31 17.09 2.99
N THR A 311 -1.38 18.06 3.90
CA THR A 311 -1.29 17.85 5.35
C THR A 311 -2.64 18.12 6.00
N ARG A 312 -3.05 17.31 6.99
CA ARG A 312 -4.32 17.51 7.73
C ARG A 312 -4.10 17.28 9.22
N SER A 313 -4.85 17.98 10.07
CA SER A 313 -4.64 17.97 11.53
C SER A 313 -5.44 16.90 12.30
N GLU A 314 -6.41 16.20 11.69
CA GLU A 314 -7.46 15.51 12.46
C GLU A 314 -7.58 13.96 12.33
N ALA A 315 -6.71 13.26 11.61
CA ALA A 315 -6.75 11.78 11.52
C ALA A 315 -5.36 11.21 11.17
N PRO A 316 -5.11 9.89 11.34
CA PRO A 316 -3.87 9.33 11.88
C PRO A 316 -2.60 9.86 11.21
N THR A 317 -1.54 10.03 12.02
CA THR A 317 -0.19 10.37 11.56
C THR A 317 0.17 9.42 10.41
N SER A 318 0.18 9.93 9.17
CA SER A 318 0.78 9.27 8.02
C SER A 318 2.14 9.93 7.79
N PRO A 319 3.22 9.44 8.41
CA PRO A 319 4.50 10.10 8.33
C PRO A 319 5.02 9.97 6.91
N ALA A 320 5.53 11.06 6.39
CA ALA A 320 6.11 11.11 5.07
C ALA A 320 7.43 11.86 5.09
N ALA A 321 8.28 11.53 4.12
CA ALA A 321 9.52 12.24 3.88
C ALA A 321 9.60 12.65 2.41
N ARG A 322 9.99 13.90 2.18
CA ARG A 322 10.42 14.34 0.84
C ARG A 322 11.92 14.11 0.73
N VAL A 323 12.33 13.33 -0.26
CA VAL A 323 13.71 12.89 -0.43
C VAL A 323 14.19 13.26 -1.82
N LYS A 324 15.30 14.00 -1.88
CA LYS A 324 16.04 14.24 -3.11
C LYS A 324 17.10 13.16 -3.28
N VAL A 325 17.15 12.58 -4.47
CA VAL A 325 18.14 11.59 -4.91
C VAL A 325 19.01 12.25 -5.96
N PHE A 326 20.32 12.08 -5.80
CA PHE A 326 21.32 12.51 -6.75
C PHE A 326 21.97 11.28 -7.35
N GLY A 327 21.79 11.06 -8.65
CA GLY A 327 22.27 9.86 -9.33
C GLY A 327 22.90 10.16 -10.70
N PRO A 328 23.28 9.10 -11.43
CA PRO A 328 23.95 9.23 -12.72
C PRO A 328 23.07 9.85 -13.81
N ARG A 329 21.74 9.87 -13.62
CA ARG A 329 20.76 10.50 -14.53
C ARG A 329 20.30 11.90 -14.09
N GLY A 330 20.97 12.49 -13.10
CA GLY A 330 20.63 13.80 -12.56
C GLY A 330 19.98 13.75 -11.17
N GLU A 331 19.18 14.77 -10.87
CA GLU A 331 18.47 14.90 -9.60
C GLU A 331 17.01 14.48 -9.76
N ARG A 332 16.49 13.74 -8.78
CA ARG A 332 15.08 13.37 -8.71
C ARG A 332 14.57 13.52 -7.29
N GLU A 333 13.32 13.93 -7.15
CA GLU A 333 12.69 14.13 -5.86
C GLU A 333 11.48 13.21 -5.72
N PHE A 334 11.31 12.64 -4.53
CA PHE A 334 10.25 11.69 -4.22
C PHE A 334 9.58 12.06 -2.90
N TRP A 335 8.28 11.85 -2.82
CA TRP A 335 7.58 11.72 -1.55
C TRP A 335 7.48 10.25 -1.18
N LEU A 336 7.86 9.92 0.05
CA LEU A 336 7.79 8.58 0.61
C LEU A 336 6.76 8.58 1.75
N PHE A 337 5.80 7.66 1.73
CA PHE A 337 4.72 7.58 2.73
C PHE A 337 4.85 6.28 3.55
N ALA A 338 4.91 6.40 4.87
CA ALA A 338 5.27 5.27 5.73
C ALA A 338 4.15 4.23 5.94
N LEU A 339 2.89 4.63 5.80
CA LEU A 339 1.75 3.71 5.96
C LEU A 339 1.42 2.95 4.67
N GLU A 340 1.79 3.50 3.51
CA GLU A 340 1.59 2.87 2.20
C GLU A 340 2.89 2.81 1.38
N PRO A 341 3.99 2.23 1.93
CA PRO A 341 5.33 2.31 1.34
C PRO A 341 5.42 1.64 -0.03
N PHE A 342 4.49 0.76 -0.36
CA PHE A 342 4.46 0.00 -1.62
C PHE A 342 3.40 0.49 -2.61
N ALA A 343 2.48 1.37 -2.19
CA ALA A 343 1.49 1.96 -3.11
C ALA A 343 2.15 2.99 -4.05
N HIS A 344 3.25 3.60 -3.59
CA HIS A 344 4.01 4.62 -4.31
C HIS A 344 5.50 4.27 -4.31
N PRO A 345 5.92 3.23 -5.04
CA PRO A 345 7.32 2.81 -5.06
C PRO A 345 8.19 3.92 -5.68
N ALA A 346 9.04 4.53 -4.86
CA ALA A 346 10.00 5.53 -5.32
C ALA A 346 11.20 4.82 -5.95
N ALA A 347 11.18 4.70 -7.28
CA ALA A 347 12.27 4.15 -8.07
C ALA A 347 12.99 5.27 -8.83
N TYR A 348 14.33 5.24 -8.80
CA TYR A 348 15.15 6.14 -9.61
C TYR A 348 15.15 5.70 -11.09
N ASP A 349 15.45 6.63 -12.00
CA ASP A 349 15.25 6.47 -13.45
C ASP A 349 16.03 5.34 -14.13
N ASP A 350 17.10 4.87 -13.51
CA ASP A 350 17.88 3.73 -14.02
C ASP A 350 17.39 2.38 -13.51
N GLY A 351 16.36 2.37 -12.65
CA GLY A 351 15.78 1.17 -12.06
C GLY A 351 16.69 0.42 -11.08
N GLN A 352 17.83 1.02 -10.67
CA GLN A 352 18.79 0.37 -9.77
C GLN A 352 18.63 0.80 -8.32
N LEU A 353 17.90 1.88 -8.05
CA LEU A 353 17.71 2.42 -6.70
C LEU A 353 16.23 2.57 -6.38
N HIS A 354 15.82 1.97 -5.26
CA HIS A 354 14.48 2.09 -4.68
C HIS A 354 14.55 2.69 -3.29
N LEU A 355 13.58 3.54 -2.94
CA LEU A 355 13.46 4.13 -1.62
C LEU A 355 12.18 3.69 -0.95
N VAL A 356 12.27 3.44 0.35
CA VAL A 356 11.14 3.13 1.23
C VAL A 356 11.29 3.98 2.49
N TYR A 357 10.19 4.57 2.96
CA TYR A 357 10.13 5.19 4.27
C TYR A 357 9.33 4.27 5.18
N ALA A 358 9.94 3.78 6.26
CA ALA A 358 9.34 2.76 7.10
C ALA A 358 9.71 2.96 8.56
N GLU A 359 8.85 2.45 9.43
CA GLU A 359 9.05 2.44 10.87
C GLU A 359 10.29 1.62 11.23
N THR A 360 11.18 2.24 12.00
CA THR A 360 12.32 1.59 12.61
C THR A 360 11.88 0.84 13.86
N ARG A 361 12.01 -0.49 13.84
CA ARG A 361 11.68 -1.36 14.96
C ARG A 361 12.88 -1.53 15.89
N GLU A 362 13.24 -0.48 16.61
CA GLU A 362 14.26 -0.58 17.66
C GLU A 362 13.60 -0.65 19.04
N ASP A 363 14.03 -1.63 19.82
CA ASP A 363 13.63 -1.79 21.22
C ASP A 363 14.47 -0.82 22.06
N LYS A 364 13.80 0.01 22.86
CA LYS A 364 14.43 1.04 23.70
C LYS A 364 14.99 0.43 24.97
N ASP A 365 14.16 -0.39 25.63
CA ASP A 365 14.48 -1.05 26.88
C ASP A 365 13.54 -2.24 27.10
N TYR A 366 13.89 -3.15 28.00
CA TYR A 366 12.99 -4.21 28.43
C TYR A 366 13.12 -4.45 29.92
N LYS A 367 12.00 -4.73 30.59
CA LYS A 367 11.92 -4.87 32.04
C LYS A 367 11.23 -6.16 32.42
N SER A 368 11.78 -6.83 33.42
CA SER A 368 11.22 -8.06 33.96
C SER A 368 10.84 -7.86 35.43
N THR A 369 9.57 -8.05 35.77
CA THR A 369 9.13 -8.10 37.17
C THR A 369 9.26 -9.53 37.67
N LEU A 370 10.22 -9.74 38.57
CA LEU A 370 10.55 -11.03 39.12
C LEU A 370 10.09 -11.14 40.57
N THR A 371 9.47 -12.27 40.90
CA THR A 371 9.13 -12.63 42.28
C THR A 371 9.96 -13.83 42.72
N VAL A 372 10.66 -13.68 43.84
CA VAL A 372 11.31 -14.78 44.55
C VAL A 372 10.28 -15.48 45.43
N LEU A 373 10.25 -16.80 45.33
CA LEU A 373 9.36 -17.69 46.07
C LEU A 373 10.17 -18.60 47.00
N GLU A 374 9.87 -18.60 48.30
CA GLU A 374 10.36 -19.62 49.24
C GLU A 374 9.22 -20.50 49.69
N ASN A 375 9.35 -21.81 49.54
CA ASN A 375 8.27 -22.76 49.83
C ASN A 375 6.94 -22.38 49.13
N GLY A 376 7.03 -21.81 47.93
CA GLY A 376 5.88 -21.32 47.15
C GLY A 376 5.32 -19.96 47.58
N GLN A 377 5.82 -19.37 48.66
CA GLN A 377 5.38 -18.06 49.16
C GLN A 377 6.24 -16.92 48.62
N PRO A 378 5.65 -15.81 48.15
CA PRO A 378 6.40 -14.65 47.68
C PRO A 378 7.12 -13.94 48.82
N VAL A 379 8.43 -13.78 48.67
CA VAL A 379 9.30 -13.14 49.68
C VAL A 379 9.97 -11.86 49.18
N LEU A 380 10.09 -11.69 47.87
CA LEU A 380 10.66 -10.49 47.26
C LEU A 380 10.08 -10.30 45.86
N ASN A 381 9.71 -9.07 45.52
CA ASN A 381 9.31 -8.67 44.18
C ASN A 381 10.17 -7.49 43.75
N LYS A 382 10.74 -7.55 42.54
CA LYS A 382 11.49 -6.43 41.96
C LYS A 382 11.34 -6.44 40.45
N THR A 383 11.13 -5.25 39.89
CA THR A 383 11.34 -5.01 38.45
C THR A 383 12.81 -4.78 38.20
N ILE A 384 13.41 -5.61 37.34
CA ILE A 384 14.80 -5.49 36.91
C ILE A 384 14.86 -4.90 35.50
N GLU A 385 15.94 -4.16 35.24
CA GLU A 385 16.33 -3.61 33.95
C GLU A 385 17.82 -3.89 33.69
N VAL A 386 18.33 -3.52 32.51
CA VAL A 386 19.75 -3.70 32.21
C VAL A 386 20.58 -2.91 33.22
N ASN A 387 21.54 -3.58 33.85
CA ASN A 387 22.40 -3.07 34.94
C ASN A 387 21.72 -2.84 36.31
N ASP A 388 20.43 -3.13 36.48
CA ASP A 388 19.76 -3.12 37.79
C ASP A 388 19.26 -4.54 38.17
N PRO A 389 20.13 -5.42 38.68
CA PRO A 389 19.79 -6.80 38.97
C PRO A 389 18.91 -6.95 40.22
N LEU A 390 18.22 -8.09 40.31
CA LEU A 390 17.64 -8.57 41.57
C LEU A 390 18.71 -9.32 42.35
N THR A 391 18.90 -8.99 43.63
CA THR A 391 19.83 -9.71 44.51
C THR A 391 19.08 -10.43 45.63
N TYR A 392 19.33 -11.73 45.82
CA TYR A 392 18.72 -12.52 46.89
C TYR A 392 19.64 -13.67 47.33
N LYS A 393 19.84 -13.84 48.65
CA LYS A 393 20.70 -14.88 49.26
C LYS A 393 22.10 -15.03 48.61
N GLY A 394 22.71 -13.90 48.27
CA GLY A 394 24.04 -13.84 47.63
C GLY A 394 24.07 -14.15 46.13
N TYR A 395 22.91 -14.35 45.50
CA TYR A 395 22.77 -14.43 44.06
C TYR A 395 22.32 -13.10 43.49
N ALA A 396 22.88 -12.71 42.35
CA ALA A 396 22.44 -11.60 41.51
C ALA A 396 21.86 -12.16 40.21
N PHE A 397 20.69 -11.67 39.83
CA PHE A 397 19.95 -12.04 38.63
C PHE A 397 19.97 -10.86 37.67
N TYR A 398 20.93 -10.88 36.76
CA TYR A 398 21.08 -9.87 35.72
C TYR A 398 20.21 -10.23 34.53
N GLN A 399 19.57 -9.22 33.96
CA GLN A 399 18.86 -9.37 32.72
C GLN A 399 19.86 -9.44 31.56
N ALA A 400 19.83 -10.51 30.76
CA ALA A 400 20.85 -10.79 29.74
C ALA A 400 20.29 -10.84 28.31
N ARG A 401 19.05 -11.31 28.14
CA ARG A 401 18.36 -11.38 26.83
C ARG A 401 16.86 -11.53 27.01
N TYR A 402 16.10 -11.42 25.93
CA TYR A 402 14.69 -11.85 25.88
C TYR A 402 14.43 -12.60 24.57
N ALA A 403 13.33 -13.34 24.53
CA ALA A 403 12.85 -14.00 23.33
C ALA A 403 11.32 -13.96 23.31
N GLN A 404 10.72 -13.91 22.12
CA GLN A 404 9.28 -14.10 21.98
C GLN A 404 9.03 -15.54 21.55
N ASN A 405 8.16 -16.25 22.28
CA ASN A 405 7.76 -17.59 21.87
C ASN A 405 6.87 -17.47 20.61
N PRO A 406 7.24 -18.12 19.48
CA PRO A 406 6.54 -17.95 18.21
C PRO A 406 5.13 -18.56 18.19
N GLU A 407 4.83 -19.53 19.04
CA GLU A 407 3.52 -20.20 19.10
C GLU A 407 2.52 -19.44 19.99
N THR A 408 3.01 -18.88 21.11
CA THR A 408 2.16 -18.24 22.13
C THR A 408 2.22 -16.73 22.11
N GLY A 409 3.18 -16.13 21.40
CA GLY A 409 3.45 -14.70 21.38
C GLY A 409 3.99 -14.12 22.69
N LYS A 410 4.14 -14.93 23.75
CA LYS A 410 4.58 -14.48 25.07
C LYS A 410 6.09 -14.24 25.10
N PHE A 411 6.50 -13.15 25.74
CA PHE A 411 7.90 -12.85 25.97
C PHE A 411 8.48 -13.68 27.12
N GLN A 412 9.72 -14.11 26.94
CA GLN A 412 10.55 -14.80 27.92
C GLN A 412 11.77 -13.95 28.21
N THR A 413 12.19 -13.90 29.48
CA THR A 413 13.41 -13.22 29.90
C THR A 413 14.52 -14.24 30.17
N GLY A 414 15.70 -13.99 29.64
CA GLY A 414 16.92 -14.74 29.91
C GLY A 414 17.73 -14.03 30.98
N LEU A 415 17.94 -14.70 32.10
CA LEU A 415 18.69 -14.18 33.23
C LEU A 415 20.09 -14.80 33.31
N GLN A 416 21.10 -13.98 33.56
CA GLN A 416 22.40 -14.43 34.01
C GLN A 416 22.41 -14.46 35.53
N VAL A 417 22.71 -15.63 36.09
CA VAL A 417 22.75 -15.86 37.55
C VAL A 417 24.19 -15.87 38.01
N VAL A 418 24.55 -14.97 38.91
CA VAL A 418 25.91 -14.82 39.45
C VAL A 418 25.87 -14.94 40.96
N ARG A 419 26.84 -15.67 41.55
CA ARG A 419 27.09 -15.66 42.99
C ARG A 419 28.57 -15.39 43.21
N ASP A 420 28.88 -14.22 43.75
CA ASP A 420 30.25 -13.83 44.06
C ASP A 420 30.40 -13.55 45.57
N PRO A 421 30.85 -14.54 46.36
CA PRO A 421 31.11 -14.35 47.78
C PRO A 421 32.39 -13.52 48.05
N GLY A 422 33.26 -13.31 47.04
CA GLY A 422 34.47 -12.51 47.16
C GLY A 422 34.23 -11.02 46.97
N LEU A 423 33.07 -10.64 46.43
CA LEU A 423 32.72 -9.25 46.14
C LEU A 423 32.90 -8.30 47.35
N PRO A 424 32.46 -8.64 48.59
CA PRO A 424 32.72 -7.79 49.75
C PRO A 424 34.20 -7.60 50.05
N VAL A 425 35.02 -8.64 49.87
CA VAL A 425 36.47 -8.60 50.11
C VAL A 425 37.15 -7.64 49.13
N ILE A 426 36.74 -7.67 47.86
CA ILE A 426 37.23 -6.75 46.83
C ILE A 426 36.89 -5.30 47.20
N TYR A 427 35.66 -5.03 47.63
CA TYR A 427 35.25 -3.68 48.05
C TYR A 427 36.01 -3.19 49.28
N VAL A 428 36.32 -4.05 50.25
CA VAL A 428 37.18 -3.71 51.38
C VAL A 428 38.59 -3.32 50.90
N GLY A 429 39.17 -4.11 49.99
CA GLY A 429 40.48 -3.80 49.40
C GLY A 429 40.48 -2.46 48.65
N PHE A 430 39.46 -2.21 47.82
CA PHE A 430 39.31 -0.95 47.08
C PHE A 430 39.15 0.25 48.02
N THR A 431 38.37 0.08 49.09
CA THR A 431 38.16 1.12 50.12
C THR A 431 39.47 1.44 50.83
N LEU A 432 40.24 0.42 51.24
CA LEU A 432 41.56 0.60 51.85
C LEU A 432 42.54 1.31 50.91
N LEU A 433 42.49 1.00 49.60
CA LEU A 433 43.33 1.64 48.60
C LEU A 433 42.97 3.13 48.46
N VAL A 434 41.67 3.47 48.33
CA VAL A 434 41.20 4.86 48.28
C VAL A 434 41.61 5.61 49.55
N LEU A 435 41.40 5.01 50.73
CA LEU A 435 41.81 5.61 52.00
C LEU A 435 43.33 5.82 52.08
N GLY A 436 44.13 4.87 51.57
CA GLY A 436 45.58 4.99 51.50
C GLY A 436 46.04 6.15 50.60
N VAL A 437 45.40 6.34 49.45
CA VAL A 437 45.66 7.47 48.54
C VAL A 437 45.28 8.79 49.19
N VAL A 438 44.09 8.87 49.79
CA VAL A 438 43.65 10.07 50.53
C VAL A 438 44.61 10.39 51.68
N PHE A 439 45.05 9.38 52.42
CA PHE A 439 46.04 9.54 53.48
C PHE A 439 47.38 10.06 52.94
N ALA A 440 47.91 9.46 51.87
CA ALA A 440 49.21 9.82 51.32
C ALA A 440 49.25 11.23 50.72
N LEU A 441 48.16 11.65 50.06
CA LEU A 441 48.10 12.92 49.33
C LEU A 441 47.58 14.09 50.17
N TYR A 442 46.69 13.85 51.14
CA TYR A 442 46.03 14.93 51.89
C TYR A 442 46.40 14.92 53.37
N VAL A 443 46.47 13.75 54.00
CA VAL A 443 46.72 13.67 55.46
C VAL A 443 48.22 13.78 55.77
N LYS A 444 49.07 13.01 55.09
CA LYS A 444 50.52 12.97 55.32
C LYS A 444 51.21 14.32 55.06
N PRO A 445 50.87 15.10 54.01
CA PRO A 445 51.46 16.42 53.82
C PRO A 445 50.99 17.43 54.88
N PHE A 446 49.73 17.39 55.31
CA PHE A 446 49.22 18.24 56.39
C PHE A 446 49.91 17.98 57.72
N LEU A 447 50.15 16.71 58.06
CA LEU A 447 50.88 16.31 59.26
C LEU A 447 52.34 16.80 59.25
N LYS A 448 53.00 16.80 58.08
CA LYS A 448 54.36 17.33 57.91
C LYS A 448 54.44 18.86 57.96
N VAL A 449 53.36 19.58 57.68
CA VAL A 449 53.31 21.04 57.82
C VAL A 449 53.17 21.44 59.29
N GLY A 450 52.49 20.64 60.12
CA GLY A 450 52.41 20.85 61.56
C GLY A 450 53.75 20.70 62.29
N GLU A 451 54.61 19.76 61.88
CA GLU A 451 55.93 19.55 62.49
C GLU A 451 56.94 20.66 62.21
N ARG A 452 56.81 21.42 61.12
CA ARG A 452 57.69 22.57 60.80
C ARG A 452 57.33 23.88 61.49
N VAL A 453 56.21 23.92 62.23
CA VAL A 453 55.76 25.12 62.97
C VAL A 453 56.09 24.99 64.47
N SER A 454 56.63 23.84 64.91
CA SER A 454 57.00 23.55 66.31
C SER A 454 58.52 23.43 66.56
N GLU A 455 59.36 23.63 65.55
CA GLU A 455 60.80 23.95 65.69
C GLU A 455 60.97 25.47 65.51
#